data_AF-A0A1F3YA14-F1
#
_entry.id   AF-A0A1F3YA14-F1
#
_cell.length_a   1.000
_cell.length_b   1.000
_cell.length_c   1.000
_cell.angle_alpha   90.00
_cell.angle_beta   90.00
_cell.angle_gamma   90.00
#
_symmetry.space_group_name_H-M   'P 1'
#
loop_
_entity.id
_entity.type
_entity.pdbx_description
1 polymer ?
#
loop_
_entity_poly.entity_id
_entity_poly.type
_entity_poly.pdbx_seq_one_letter_code
_entity_poly.pdbx_strand_id
1 'polypeptide(L)'
;MLHTSLRFLCLLLVTDWFGSTATTLALAEEEVTVQQLATGDPKMMEQLGRNGYASFEAKKLANPEVVWVNTDWLRRKGVRIPAEGVTAKFLRSIGDSLGYAIPIPGDPDSAFKQETKIFHADRYGGQGIGWHQGSGRAGSAGLLQWKGIGITPLASNKGDKYHAHGRANIYEGVLEAIWGEVLDRETPYGANRVVAVIKTGTDLPPDVYGPNLPAVLIVREDPLRPGHFVENFESISKFGERYRMENLARRLPDVLPRPGTGAANIPADRLVAGFGEFTDRLAGFFAANFARSIRHGAESITNMELNVKALDYGAVTAVDGFPRLSLPPMDGSHGEFRLPEELLQEFHYSVKRFLPSQLQAALGPYSHWKKRLVSSYNEACWREMLRLTGVPDHVLPALSSSGEGRALAQSLLTIARLGNKRVERDGLEVPKRTGNYDLGAILTKLSDRETLNEESVRKAIRNELPDSRLRRVLVSKYVAFRKRLANEVAQDGISDKALRVFLREATRQRNRKLTELIRGKDLDNRLGSIIGEFLESGDSQKSQAAIDAMIDRNIRELGAPSRYGIVLEDKVDRLGQTGWRLLYDAETAQYTKEEFVGGKKTAVKPVPARALNRCMANWIAGAVRP
;
A
#
# COMPACT_ATOMS: atom_id res chain seq x y z
N MET A 1 45.35 -19.51 27.81
CA MET A 1 45.18 -19.05 26.41
C MET A 1 43.81 -19.49 25.92
N LEU A 2 42.82 -18.59 25.96
CA LEU A 2 41.61 -18.60 25.13
C LEU A 2 40.82 -17.34 25.51
N HIS A 3 40.84 -16.38 24.60
CA HIS A 3 40.15 -15.10 24.67
C HIS A 3 38.80 -15.21 23.95
N THR A 4 37.86 -14.32 24.33
CA THR A 4 36.69 -13.83 23.55
C THR A 4 35.56 -14.84 23.30
N SER A 5 34.27 -14.59 23.58
CA SER A 5 33.51 -13.38 23.92
C SER A 5 32.16 -13.78 24.54
N LEU A 6 31.78 -13.20 25.68
CA LEU A 6 30.40 -13.16 26.17
C LEU A 6 30.12 -11.74 26.67
N ARG A 7 29.44 -10.94 25.85
CA ARG A 7 28.81 -9.69 26.23
C ARG A 7 27.42 -9.69 25.61
N PHE A 8 26.39 -9.99 26.40
CA PHE A 8 25.03 -9.45 26.28
C PHE A 8 24.15 -10.10 27.35
N LEU A 9 24.32 -9.69 28.61
CA LEU A 9 23.29 -9.82 29.64
C LEU A 9 23.71 -8.99 30.86
N CYS A 10 23.14 -7.81 31.04
CA CYS A 10 22.92 -7.13 32.33
C CYS A 10 22.40 -5.72 32.08
N LEU A 11 21.08 -5.55 32.07
CA LEU A 11 20.47 -4.28 32.49
C LEU A 11 19.00 -4.50 32.84
N LEU A 12 18.79 -5.09 34.01
CA LEU A 12 17.54 -5.00 34.77
C LEU A 12 17.91 -5.17 36.25
N LEU A 13 17.91 -4.04 36.99
CA LEU A 13 17.27 -3.85 38.30
C LEU A 13 17.99 -2.80 39.19
N VAL A 14 17.22 -1.77 39.55
CA VAL A 14 17.19 -1.00 40.82
C VAL A 14 18.26 0.10 41.02
N THR A 15 17.82 1.36 41.10
CA THR A 15 17.80 2.16 42.34
C THR A 15 17.10 3.52 42.16
N ASP A 16 16.28 3.86 43.15
CA ASP A 16 15.69 5.18 43.41
C ASP A 16 16.70 6.15 44.04
N TRP A 17 16.43 7.46 43.86
CA TRP A 17 16.76 8.58 44.75
C TRP A 17 18.24 8.89 45.05
N PHE A 18 18.84 9.80 44.27
CA PHE A 18 19.50 11.04 44.74
C PHE A 18 19.83 11.93 43.53
N GLY A 19 19.66 13.24 43.67
CA GLY A 19 19.91 14.21 42.61
C GLY A 19 21.35 14.17 42.12
N SER A 20 21.53 13.85 40.85
CA SER A 20 22.71 14.22 40.08
C SER A 20 22.29 14.40 38.63
N THR A 21 22.88 15.40 37.98
CA THR A 21 22.73 15.69 36.55
C THR A 21 23.00 14.43 35.74
N ALA A 22 21.95 13.78 35.27
CA ALA A 22 22.05 12.74 34.25
C ALA A 22 22.52 13.42 32.96
N THR A 23 23.83 13.49 32.77
CA THR A 23 24.43 13.69 31.46
C THR A 23 24.05 12.46 30.65
N THR A 24 22.94 12.54 29.92
CA THR A 24 22.58 11.55 28.92
C THR A 24 23.71 11.54 27.90
N LEU A 25 24.65 10.61 28.06
CA LEU A 25 25.58 10.21 27.01
C LEU A 25 24.70 9.63 25.90
N ALA A 26 24.19 10.50 25.04
CA ALA A 26 23.64 10.13 23.75
C ALA A 26 24.81 9.49 22.99
N LEU A 27 24.88 8.16 23.04
CA LEU A 27 25.65 7.40 22.07
C LEU A 27 25.11 7.87 20.72
N ALA A 28 25.95 8.57 19.95
CA ALA A 28 25.59 8.99 18.62
C ALA A 28 25.31 7.71 17.83
N GLU A 29 24.03 7.41 17.61
CA GLU A 29 23.63 6.33 16.73
C GLU A 29 24.27 6.62 15.38
N GLU A 30 25.03 5.64 14.88
CA GLU A 30 25.76 5.77 13.62
C GLU A 30 24.75 6.03 12.49
N GLU A 31 24.94 7.14 11.77
CA GLU A 31 24.01 7.58 10.74
C GLU A 31 23.98 6.57 9.58
N VAL A 32 22.79 6.03 9.28
CA VAL A 32 22.64 5.07 8.19
C VAL A 32 22.66 5.81 6.85
N THR A 33 23.54 5.37 5.95
CA THR A 33 23.62 5.89 4.59
C THR A 33 22.77 5.07 3.63
N VAL A 34 22.34 5.70 2.52
CA VAL A 34 21.60 5.01 1.46
C VAL A 34 22.44 3.89 0.83
N GLN A 35 23.75 4.08 0.72
CA GLN A 35 24.67 3.06 0.25
C GLN A 35 24.67 1.81 1.14
N GLN A 36 24.61 1.97 2.47
CA GLN A 36 24.51 0.84 3.41
C GLN A 36 23.20 0.08 3.24
N LEU A 37 22.08 0.77 3.01
CA LEU A 37 20.79 0.12 2.72
C LEU A 37 20.81 -0.67 1.41
N ALA A 38 21.66 -0.26 0.46
CA ALA A 38 21.73 -0.80 -0.88
C ALA A 38 22.78 -1.91 -1.06
N THR A 39 23.64 -2.20 -0.07
CA THR A 39 24.82 -3.06 -0.24
C THR A 39 24.68 -4.38 0.51
N GLY A 40 25.34 -5.42 0.01
CA GLY A 40 25.37 -6.76 0.61
C GLY A 40 24.34 -7.71 0.00
N ASP A 41 24.28 -8.92 0.57
CA ASP A 41 23.29 -9.92 0.18
C ASP A 41 21.86 -9.35 0.37
N PRO A 42 20.91 -9.67 -0.53
CA PRO A 42 19.52 -9.27 -0.40
C PRO A 42 18.95 -9.66 0.96
N LYS A 43 18.13 -8.78 1.54
CA LYS A 43 17.47 -8.99 2.84
C LYS A 43 16.70 -10.31 2.86
N MET A 44 16.04 -10.66 1.76
CA MET A 44 15.27 -11.90 1.68
C MET A 44 16.12 -13.15 1.44
N MET A 45 17.44 -13.03 1.22
CA MET A 45 18.33 -14.17 1.01
C MET A 45 18.46 -15.08 2.24
N GLU A 46 18.37 -14.53 3.45
CA GLU A 46 18.33 -15.35 4.66
C GLU A 46 17.13 -16.30 4.65
N GLN A 47 15.98 -15.79 4.22
CA GLN A 47 14.70 -16.50 4.20
C GLN A 47 14.59 -17.46 3.01
N LEU A 48 15.00 -17.03 1.81
CA LEU A 48 14.89 -17.82 0.58
C LEU A 48 16.10 -18.75 0.34
N GLY A 49 17.23 -18.45 0.97
CA GLY A 49 18.50 -19.12 0.74
C GLY A 49 19.14 -18.73 -0.60
N ARG A 50 20.44 -19.03 -0.76
CA ARG A 50 21.21 -18.67 -1.97
C ARG A 50 20.61 -19.26 -3.26
N ASN A 51 20.04 -20.47 -3.18
CA ASN A 51 19.38 -21.13 -4.33
C ASN A 51 18.07 -20.46 -4.75
N GLY A 52 17.54 -19.55 -3.92
CA GLY A 52 16.43 -18.68 -4.28
C GLY A 52 16.83 -17.55 -5.21
N TYR A 53 18.11 -17.41 -5.59
CA TYR A 53 18.61 -16.30 -6.37
C TYR A 53 19.51 -16.73 -7.55
N ALA A 54 19.65 -15.84 -8.52
CA ALA A 54 20.70 -15.87 -9.53
C ALA A 54 21.49 -14.55 -9.45
N SER A 55 22.79 -14.65 -9.20
CA SER A 55 23.68 -13.49 -9.16
C SER A 55 23.98 -12.98 -10.58
N PHE A 56 24.13 -11.67 -10.72
CA PHE A 56 24.58 -11.03 -11.95
C PHE A 56 25.29 -9.71 -11.64
N GLU A 57 26.04 -9.21 -12.61
CA GLU A 57 26.75 -7.94 -12.49
C GLU A 57 25.98 -6.81 -13.17
N ALA A 58 25.95 -5.63 -12.56
CA ALA A 58 25.46 -4.40 -13.17
C ALA A 58 26.53 -3.31 -13.10
N LYS A 59 26.54 -2.40 -14.07
CA LYS A 59 27.48 -1.28 -14.14
C LYS A 59 26.90 -0.03 -13.49
N LYS A 60 27.80 0.76 -12.91
CA LYS A 60 27.47 2.08 -12.37
C LYS A 60 27.05 3.03 -13.49
N LEU A 61 25.99 3.79 -13.26
CA LEU A 61 25.55 4.84 -14.19
C LEU A 61 26.49 6.06 -14.11
N ALA A 62 26.75 6.69 -15.24
CA ALA A 62 27.61 7.86 -15.33
C ALA A 62 26.96 9.10 -14.71
N ASN A 63 25.71 9.37 -15.09
CA ASN A 63 24.95 10.56 -14.72
C ASN A 63 23.48 10.21 -14.35
N PRO A 64 23.25 9.45 -13.26
CA PRO A 64 21.89 9.15 -12.83
C PRO A 64 21.18 10.43 -12.35
N GLU A 65 19.95 10.65 -12.81
CA GLU A 65 19.12 11.80 -12.41
C GLU A 65 17.91 11.31 -11.60
N VAL A 66 17.75 11.80 -10.37
CA VAL A 66 16.66 11.36 -9.50
C VAL A 66 15.38 12.12 -9.85
N VAL A 67 14.35 11.41 -10.28
CA VAL A 67 13.02 11.98 -10.56
C VAL A 67 12.25 12.21 -9.27
N TRP A 68 12.38 11.29 -8.31
CA TRP A 68 11.69 11.34 -7.02
C TRP A 68 12.41 10.46 -5.97
N VAL A 69 12.35 10.86 -4.71
CA VAL A 69 12.85 10.09 -3.56
C VAL A 69 11.87 10.12 -2.38
N ASN A 70 11.78 9.00 -1.68
CA ASN A 70 10.88 8.81 -0.54
C ASN A 70 11.56 9.19 0.78
N THR A 71 11.48 10.46 1.17
CA THR A 71 12.12 10.98 2.39
C THR A 71 11.53 10.40 3.67
N ASP A 72 10.21 10.12 3.71
CA ASP A 72 9.59 9.47 4.88
C ASP A 72 10.15 8.06 5.10
N TRP A 73 10.24 7.26 4.03
CA TRP A 73 10.80 5.91 4.13
C TRP A 73 12.27 5.94 4.55
N LEU A 74 13.09 6.79 3.92
CA LEU A 74 14.51 6.93 4.24
C LEU A 74 14.74 7.31 5.71
N ARG A 75 13.99 8.31 6.20
CA ARG A 75 14.04 8.73 7.61
C ARG A 75 13.69 7.59 8.56
N ARG A 76 12.66 6.79 8.25
CA ARG A 76 12.29 5.61 9.06
C ARG A 76 13.35 4.51 9.05
N LYS A 77 14.30 4.53 8.12
CA LYS A 77 15.47 3.64 8.08
C LYS A 77 16.73 4.24 8.72
N GLY A 78 16.60 5.40 9.37
CA GLY A 78 17.72 6.07 10.02
C GLY A 78 18.59 6.90 9.07
N VAL A 79 18.16 7.10 7.82
CA VAL A 79 18.85 8.00 6.89
C VAL A 79 18.50 9.43 7.24
N ARG A 80 19.52 10.25 7.47
CA ARG A 80 19.33 11.68 7.72
C ARG A 80 18.88 12.38 6.45
N ILE A 81 17.82 13.16 6.58
CA ILE A 81 17.39 14.08 5.54
C ILE A 81 17.94 15.48 5.86
N PRO A 82 18.47 16.23 4.88
CA PRO A 82 18.96 17.59 5.14
C PRO A 82 17.86 18.48 5.74
N ALA A 83 18.26 19.42 6.60
CA ALA A 83 17.33 20.30 7.30
C ALA A 83 16.63 21.27 6.34
N GLU A 84 17.32 21.64 5.26
CA GLU A 84 16.82 22.46 4.17
C GLU A 84 15.91 21.70 3.19
N GLY A 85 15.62 20.41 3.44
CA GLY A 85 14.77 19.60 2.57
C GLY A 85 15.54 18.74 1.57
N VAL A 86 14.82 18.34 0.51
CA VAL A 86 15.40 17.61 -0.62
C VAL A 86 16.20 18.59 -1.49
N THR A 87 17.53 18.57 -1.37
CA THR A 87 18.43 19.42 -2.16
C THR A 87 19.00 18.69 -3.38
N ALA A 88 19.50 19.43 -4.36
CA ALA A 88 20.23 18.87 -5.50
C ALA A 88 21.44 18.03 -5.08
N LYS A 89 22.15 18.43 -4.01
CA LYS A 89 23.29 17.66 -3.46
C LYS A 89 22.82 16.33 -2.87
N PHE A 90 21.73 16.34 -2.10
CA PHE A 90 21.15 15.12 -1.54
C PHE A 90 20.68 14.18 -2.64
N LEU A 91 19.92 14.68 -3.61
CA LEU A 91 19.45 13.90 -4.76
C LEU A 91 20.61 13.30 -5.58
N ARG A 92 21.68 14.07 -5.80
CA ARG A 92 22.90 13.54 -6.43
C ARG A 92 23.50 12.39 -5.62
N SER A 93 23.57 12.50 -4.30
CA SER A 93 24.05 11.40 -3.44
C SER A 93 23.15 10.15 -3.50
N ILE A 94 21.84 10.31 -3.69
CA ILE A 94 20.90 9.20 -3.92
C ILE A 94 21.20 8.52 -5.26
N GLY A 95 21.31 9.30 -6.35
CA GLY A 95 21.68 8.81 -7.67
C GLY A 95 23.04 8.10 -7.66
N ASP A 96 24.03 8.70 -7.00
CA ASP A 96 25.37 8.15 -6.83
C ASP A 96 25.40 6.91 -5.94
N SER A 97 24.41 6.66 -5.09
CA SER A 97 24.36 5.43 -4.28
C SER A 97 23.59 4.31 -5.01
N LEU A 98 22.54 4.67 -5.73
CA LEU A 98 21.56 3.73 -6.28
C LEU A 98 21.68 3.53 -7.80
N GLY A 99 22.44 4.34 -8.52
CA GLY A 99 22.51 4.30 -9.99
C GLY A 99 23.35 3.13 -10.52
N TYR A 100 22.75 1.95 -10.66
CA TYR A 100 23.35 0.79 -11.34
C TYR A 100 22.35 0.16 -12.31
N ALA A 101 22.81 -0.22 -13.50
CA ALA A 101 22.02 -0.92 -14.51
C ALA A 101 22.89 -1.83 -15.38
N ILE A 102 22.27 -2.79 -16.06
CA ILE A 102 22.90 -3.66 -17.04
C ILE A 102 22.81 -2.95 -18.40
N PRO A 103 23.94 -2.62 -19.04
CA PRO A 103 23.93 -2.06 -20.40
C PRO A 103 23.23 -3.03 -21.38
N ILE A 104 22.45 -2.48 -22.30
CA ILE A 104 21.83 -3.24 -23.39
C ILE A 104 22.40 -2.80 -24.75
N PRO A 105 22.29 -3.62 -25.81
CA PRO A 105 22.73 -3.21 -27.14
C PRO A 105 22.07 -1.89 -27.57
N GLY A 106 22.89 -0.93 -27.98
CA GLY A 106 22.45 0.41 -28.38
C GLY A 106 22.61 1.49 -27.32
N ASP A 107 22.86 1.13 -26.05
CA ASP A 107 23.21 2.12 -25.03
C ASP A 107 24.56 2.80 -25.37
N PRO A 108 24.69 4.12 -25.15
CA PRO A 108 25.97 4.79 -25.31
C PRO A 108 26.93 4.41 -24.18
N ASP A 109 28.20 4.14 -24.51
CA ASP A 109 29.23 3.82 -23.51
C ASP A 109 29.38 4.91 -22.43
N SER A 110 29.11 6.17 -22.78
CA SER A 110 29.15 7.32 -21.87
C SER A 110 28.05 7.30 -20.81
N ALA A 111 27.02 6.46 -20.93
CA ALA A 111 25.99 6.31 -19.90
C ALA A 111 26.47 5.48 -18.69
N PHE A 112 27.62 4.80 -18.79
CA PHE A 112 28.11 3.88 -17.77
C PHE A 112 29.56 4.17 -17.36
N LYS A 113 29.88 3.88 -16.11
CA LYS A 113 31.26 3.83 -15.60
C LYS A 113 31.74 2.36 -15.59
N GLN A 114 33.05 2.16 -15.42
CA GLN A 114 33.65 0.82 -15.32
C GLN A 114 33.39 0.14 -13.96
N GLU A 115 32.96 0.89 -12.95
CA GLU A 115 32.60 0.33 -11.65
C GLU A 115 31.41 -0.62 -11.78
N THR A 116 31.52 -1.80 -11.18
CA THR A 116 30.48 -2.82 -11.19
C THR A 116 30.06 -3.20 -9.78
N LYS A 117 28.87 -3.79 -9.68
CA LYS A 117 28.31 -4.31 -8.44
C LYS A 117 27.52 -5.58 -8.73
N ILE A 118 27.61 -6.54 -7.81
CA ILE A 118 26.81 -7.77 -7.87
C ILE A 118 25.40 -7.50 -7.32
N PHE A 119 24.42 -7.93 -8.10
CA PHE A 119 23.00 -7.96 -7.75
C PHE A 119 22.49 -9.40 -7.83
N HIS A 120 21.31 -9.63 -7.27
CA HIS A 120 20.69 -10.95 -7.27
C HIS A 120 19.25 -10.87 -7.75
N ALA A 121 18.92 -11.63 -8.79
CA ALA A 121 17.55 -11.81 -9.24
C ALA A 121 16.93 -12.97 -8.46
N ASP A 122 15.80 -12.74 -7.79
CA ASP A 122 15.04 -13.74 -7.04
C ASP A 122 14.26 -14.68 -7.96
N ARG A 123 14.27 -15.98 -7.63
CA ARG A 123 13.55 -17.04 -8.31
C ARG A 123 12.19 -17.24 -7.66
N TYR A 124 11.14 -17.17 -8.47
CA TYR A 124 9.78 -17.46 -8.03
C TYR A 124 8.96 -18.09 -9.17
N GLY A 125 7.89 -18.76 -8.78
CA GLY A 125 6.90 -19.34 -9.67
C GLY A 125 5.57 -18.57 -9.60
N GLY A 126 4.55 -19.19 -10.18
CA GLY A 126 3.18 -18.67 -10.16
C GLY A 126 2.65 -18.19 -11.49
N GLN A 127 1.33 -18.15 -11.58
CA GLN A 127 0.61 -17.60 -12.71
C GLN A 127 0.96 -16.11 -12.88
N GLY A 128 1.13 -15.69 -14.14
CA GLY A 128 1.42 -14.31 -14.50
C GLY A 128 2.91 -13.97 -14.69
N ILE A 129 3.84 -14.90 -14.42
CA ILE A 129 5.28 -14.67 -14.70
C ILE A 129 5.69 -15.01 -16.13
N GLY A 130 4.75 -15.53 -16.94
CA GLY A 130 5.02 -16.01 -18.29
C GLY A 130 6.10 -17.09 -18.30
N TRP A 131 7.09 -16.92 -19.18
CA TRP A 131 8.20 -17.86 -19.36
C TRP A 131 9.43 -17.53 -18.49
N HIS A 132 9.33 -16.53 -17.62
CA HIS A 132 10.45 -16.10 -16.78
C HIS A 132 10.70 -17.07 -15.63
N GLN A 133 11.94 -17.07 -15.13
CA GLN A 133 12.40 -17.94 -14.04
C GLN A 133 12.35 -17.25 -12.66
N GLY A 134 11.65 -16.12 -12.57
CA GLY A 134 11.64 -15.19 -11.45
C GLY A 134 11.77 -13.74 -11.94
N SER A 135 12.55 -12.92 -11.25
CA SER A 135 12.77 -11.51 -11.59
C SER A 135 13.55 -11.32 -12.88
N GLY A 136 12.86 -11.32 -14.03
CA GLY A 136 13.49 -11.13 -15.34
C GLY A 136 14.05 -9.72 -15.60
N ARG A 137 13.56 -8.71 -14.87
CA ARG A 137 13.97 -7.30 -15.01
C ARG A 137 14.23 -6.57 -13.69
N ALA A 138 14.47 -7.33 -12.63
CA ALA A 138 14.72 -6.79 -11.31
C ALA A 138 15.88 -7.48 -10.60
N GLY A 139 16.68 -6.70 -9.86
CA GLY A 139 17.78 -7.20 -9.06
C GLY A 139 17.76 -6.61 -7.66
N SER A 140 18.05 -7.42 -6.66
CA SER A 140 18.10 -7.01 -5.26
C SER A 140 19.53 -6.94 -4.73
N ALA A 141 19.76 -6.01 -3.81
CA ALA A 141 20.99 -5.87 -3.02
C ALA A 141 20.67 -5.14 -1.71
N GLY A 142 21.18 -5.63 -0.58
CA GLY A 142 20.82 -5.12 0.74
C GLY A 142 19.30 -5.17 0.98
N LEU A 143 18.70 -4.06 1.41
CA LEU A 143 17.26 -3.96 1.68
C LEU A 143 16.40 -3.61 0.45
N LEU A 144 17.02 -3.45 -0.72
CA LEU A 144 16.39 -2.82 -1.88
C LEU A 144 16.36 -3.74 -3.11
N GLN A 145 15.39 -3.48 -3.99
CA GLN A 145 15.24 -4.07 -5.31
C GLN A 145 15.16 -2.98 -6.38
N TRP A 146 15.89 -3.16 -7.47
CA TRP A 146 15.93 -2.31 -8.65
C TRP A 146 15.11 -2.93 -9.76
N LYS A 147 13.92 -2.43 -10.00
CA LYS A 147 13.12 -2.80 -11.18
C LYS A 147 13.50 -1.91 -12.35
N GLY A 148 13.61 -2.52 -13.54
CA GLY A 148 14.11 -1.83 -14.73
C GLY A 148 15.65 -1.83 -14.84
N ILE A 149 16.32 -2.67 -14.04
CA ILE A 149 17.80 -2.75 -14.01
C ILE A 149 18.40 -3.28 -15.32
N GLY A 150 17.62 -3.92 -16.18
CA GLY A 150 18.06 -4.60 -17.40
C GLY A 150 17.71 -6.09 -17.39
N ILE A 151 18.16 -6.82 -18.42
CA ILE A 151 17.84 -8.24 -18.61
C ILE A 151 18.65 -9.09 -17.63
N THR A 152 17.97 -9.77 -16.69
CA THR A 152 18.64 -10.61 -15.70
C THR A 152 18.83 -12.05 -16.21
N PRO A 153 19.60 -12.91 -15.52
CA PRO A 153 19.71 -14.33 -15.85
C PRO A 153 18.39 -15.12 -15.74
N LEU A 154 17.33 -14.51 -15.18
CA LEU A 154 16.01 -15.13 -15.04
C LEU A 154 15.03 -14.69 -16.12
N ALA A 155 15.44 -13.76 -16.99
CA ALA A 155 14.66 -13.36 -18.14
C ALA A 155 14.54 -14.50 -19.15
N SER A 156 13.43 -14.50 -19.89
CA SER A 156 13.18 -15.44 -20.98
C SER A 156 13.05 -14.66 -22.27
N ASN A 157 13.60 -15.20 -23.34
CA ASN A 157 13.49 -14.63 -24.69
C ASN A 157 12.11 -14.84 -25.32
N LYS A 158 11.21 -15.57 -24.65
CA LYS A 158 9.81 -15.78 -25.06
C LYS A 158 8.83 -14.79 -24.40
N GLY A 159 9.34 -13.80 -23.67
CA GLY A 159 8.52 -12.74 -23.06
C GLY A 159 7.92 -11.79 -24.09
N ASP A 160 7.01 -10.93 -23.64
CA ASP A 160 6.48 -9.86 -24.51
C ASP A 160 7.57 -8.83 -24.86
N LYS A 161 7.39 -8.14 -25.99
CA LYS A 161 8.36 -7.15 -26.48
C LYS A 161 8.49 -5.92 -25.57
N TYR A 162 7.45 -5.59 -24.80
CA TYR A 162 7.43 -4.45 -23.88
C TYR A 162 8.28 -4.69 -22.64
N HIS A 163 8.59 -5.94 -22.31
CA HIS A 163 9.39 -6.28 -21.13
C HIS A 163 10.68 -7.02 -21.45
N ALA A 164 10.83 -7.53 -22.68
CA ALA A 164 12.01 -8.28 -23.12
C ALA A 164 13.33 -7.52 -22.99
N HIS A 165 13.32 -6.18 -23.04
CA HIS A 165 14.52 -5.34 -22.91
C HIS A 165 14.94 -5.09 -21.44
N GLY A 166 14.14 -5.51 -20.46
CA GLY A 166 14.50 -5.45 -19.04
C GLY A 166 14.50 -4.05 -18.39
N ARG A 167 13.99 -3.02 -19.07
CA ARG A 167 13.92 -1.63 -18.54
C ARG A 167 12.51 -1.28 -18.06
N ALA A 168 12.40 -0.18 -17.32
CA ALA A 168 11.14 0.46 -16.97
C ALA A 168 11.11 1.87 -17.57
N ASN A 169 9.92 2.36 -17.92
CA ASN A 169 9.76 3.72 -18.43
C ASN A 169 9.45 4.71 -17.30
N ILE A 170 9.69 6.00 -17.53
CA ILE A 170 9.47 7.05 -16.53
C ILE A 170 8.01 7.14 -16.05
N TYR A 171 7.01 6.85 -16.89
CA TYR A 171 5.60 6.81 -16.48
C TYR A 171 5.34 5.69 -15.47
N GLU A 172 5.86 4.49 -15.71
CA GLU A 172 5.80 3.34 -14.78
C GLU A 172 6.42 3.73 -13.43
N GLY A 173 7.59 4.37 -13.44
CA GLY A 173 8.28 4.81 -12.22
C GLY A 173 7.50 5.84 -11.40
N VAL A 174 7.03 6.92 -12.02
CA VAL A 174 6.25 7.96 -11.34
C VAL A 174 4.94 7.38 -10.80
N LEU A 175 4.27 6.54 -11.60
CA LEU A 175 3.01 5.92 -11.20
C LEU A 175 3.20 4.92 -10.05
N GLU A 176 4.29 4.14 -10.05
CA GLU A 176 4.62 3.27 -8.92
C GLU A 176 4.94 4.05 -7.64
N ALA A 177 5.63 5.19 -7.76
CA ALA A 177 5.89 6.05 -6.60
C ALA A 177 4.58 6.58 -5.98
N ILE A 178 3.65 7.06 -6.81
CA ILE A 178 2.36 7.58 -6.34
C ILE A 178 1.53 6.47 -5.70
N TRP A 179 1.31 5.37 -6.41
CA TRP A 179 0.46 4.29 -5.90
C TRP A 179 1.08 3.52 -4.73
N GLY A 180 2.41 3.38 -4.68
CA GLY A 180 3.09 2.77 -3.55
C GLY A 180 2.80 3.51 -2.25
N GLU A 181 2.80 4.85 -2.27
CA GLU A 181 2.48 5.65 -1.09
C GLU A 181 0.99 5.71 -0.78
N VAL A 182 0.15 5.85 -1.81
CA VAL A 182 -1.31 5.87 -1.63
C VAL A 182 -1.77 4.53 -1.05
N LEU A 183 -1.35 3.39 -1.61
CA LEU A 183 -1.73 2.08 -1.10
C LEU A 183 -1.14 1.77 0.28
N ASP A 184 0.05 2.29 0.61
CA ASP A 184 0.62 2.14 1.97
C ASP A 184 -0.30 2.75 3.04
N ARG A 185 -1.01 3.83 2.71
CA ARG A 185 -1.98 4.48 3.62
C ARG A 185 -3.40 3.96 3.46
N GLU A 186 -3.79 3.61 2.24
CA GLU A 186 -5.17 3.26 1.88
C GLU A 186 -5.45 1.76 1.99
N THR A 187 -4.48 0.91 2.31
CA THR A 187 -4.73 -0.53 2.50
C THR A 187 -4.39 -0.98 3.93
N PRO A 188 -5.10 -1.98 4.48
CA PRO A 188 -4.91 -2.39 5.87
C PRO A 188 -3.54 -2.98 6.18
N TYR A 189 -2.82 -3.47 5.17
CA TYR A 189 -1.50 -4.12 5.34
C TYR A 189 -0.36 -3.35 4.69
N GLY A 190 -0.67 -2.21 4.08
CA GLY A 190 0.28 -1.33 3.39
C GLY A 190 0.66 -1.82 2.00
N ALA A 191 1.75 -1.25 1.49
CA ALA A 191 2.24 -1.53 0.15
C ALA A 191 3.78 -1.61 0.15
N ASN A 192 4.35 -2.24 -0.87
CA ASN A 192 5.79 -2.18 -1.11
C ASN A 192 6.16 -0.78 -1.60
N ARG A 193 6.97 -0.05 -0.82
CA ARG A 193 7.20 1.37 -1.07
C ARG A 193 8.35 1.56 -2.06
N VAL A 194 8.15 2.47 -3.01
CA VAL A 194 9.24 2.98 -3.86
C VAL A 194 10.10 3.89 -3.00
N VAL A 195 11.42 3.68 -3.06
CA VAL A 195 12.43 4.47 -2.37
C VAL A 195 12.94 5.60 -3.28
N ALA A 196 13.16 5.31 -4.55
CA ALA A 196 13.56 6.31 -5.54
C ALA A 196 13.15 5.92 -6.97
N VAL A 197 12.91 6.92 -7.80
CA VAL A 197 12.79 6.80 -9.26
C VAL A 197 13.97 7.53 -9.88
N ILE A 198 14.78 6.84 -10.69
CA ILE A 198 16.06 7.35 -11.19
C ILE A 198 16.15 7.18 -12.70
N LYS A 199 16.24 8.27 -13.45
CA LYS A 199 16.53 8.25 -14.88
C LYS A 199 17.96 7.77 -15.12
N THR A 200 18.11 6.82 -16.04
CA THR A 200 19.38 6.10 -16.24
C THR A 200 20.38 6.83 -17.14
N GLY A 201 19.94 7.87 -17.86
CA GLY A 201 20.73 8.45 -18.96
C GLY A 201 20.73 7.58 -20.23
N THR A 202 19.85 6.57 -20.29
CA THR A 202 19.58 5.74 -21.46
C THR A 202 18.09 5.80 -21.79
N ASP A 203 17.72 5.41 -23.00
CA ASP A 203 16.33 5.37 -23.45
C ASP A 203 15.82 3.95 -23.62
N LEU A 204 14.51 3.82 -23.77
CA LEU A 204 13.89 2.57 -24.18
C LEU A 204 14.08 2.29 -25.67
N PRO A 205 13.99 1.02 -26.10
CA PRO A 205 14.03 0.68 -27.51
C PRO A 205 12.95 1.43 -28.31
N PRO A 206 13.35 2.23 -29.32
CA PRO A 206 12.43 3.12 -30.02
C PRO A 206 11.42 2.38 -30.90
N ASP A 207 11.72 1.16 -31.31
CA ASP A 207 10.85 0.28 -32.08
C ASP A 207 9.63 -0.22 -31.27
N VAL A 208 9.70 -0.16 -29.94
CA VAL A 208 8.61 -0.58 -29.05
C VAL A 208 7.84 0.61 -28.48
N TYR A 209 8.53 1.67 -28.09
CA TYR A 209 7.94 2.79 -27.33
C TYR A 209 7.89 4.12 -28.07
N GLY A 210 8.44 4.18 -29.28
CA GLY A 210 8.71 5.43 -29.97
C GLY A 210 10.02 6.09 -29.51
N PRO A 211 10.45 7.16 -30.18
CA PRO A 211 11.77 7.75 -29.95
C PRO A 211 11.89 8.40 -28.56
N ASN A 212 13.09 8.27 -27.97
CA ASN A 212 13.55 9.06 -26.82
C ASN A 212 12.70 8.94 -25.55
N LEU A 213 12.05 7.79 -25.29
CA LEU A 213 11.37 7.58 -24.01
C LEU A 213 12.40 7.16 -22.95
N PRO A 214 12.64 7.95 -21.89
CA PRO A 214 13.73 7.67 -20.95
C PRO A 214 13.49 6.40 -20.15
N ALA A 215 14.55 5.60 -20.00
CA ALA A 215 14.57 4.47 -19.10
C ALA A 215 14.82 4.95 -17.65
N VAL A 216 14.17 4.29 -16.70
CA VAL A 216 14.32 4.57 -15.28
C VAL A 216 14.57 3.29 -14.48
N LEU A 217 15.20 3.46 -13.32
CA LEU A 217 15.22 2.50 -12.23
C LEU A 217 14.10 2.85 -11.26
N ILE A 218 13.29 1.86 -10.92
CA ILE A 218 12.32 1.94 -9.83
C ILE A 218 12.95 1.19 -8.66
N VAL A 219 13.55 1.93 -7.74
CA VAL A 219 14.20 1.36 -6.55
C VAL A 219 13.16 1.26 -5.44
N ARG A 220 12.90 0.06 -4.95
CA ARG A 220 11.85 -0.24 -3.97
C ARG A 220 12.33 -1.21 -2.89
N GLU A 221 11.51 -1.47 -1.88
CA GLU A 221 11.82 -2.45 -0.83
C GLU A 221 11.99 -3.86 -1.42
N ASP A 222 13.00 -4.62 -0.97
CA ASP A 222 13.19 -6.03 -1.39
C ASP A 222 12.01 -6.91 -0.92
N PRO A 223 11.16 -7.43 -1.83
CA PRO A 223 9.89 -8.04 -1.47
C PRO A 223 10.00 -9.55 -1.22
N LEU A 224 9.25 -10.06 -0.24
CA LEU A 224 8.99 -11.49 -0.08
C LEU A 224 7.58 -11.80 -0.56
N ARG A 225 7.43 -12.53 -1.67
CA ARG A 225 6.14 -12.89 -2.28
C ARG A 225 5.70 -14.32 -1.94
N PRO A 226 4.38 -14.63 -1.97
CA PRO A 226 3.90 -16.01 -2.01
C PRO A 226 4.47 -16.78 -3.20
N GLY A 227 4.71 -16.13 -4.34
CA GLY A 227 5.31 -16.73 -5.54
C GLY A 227 6.68 -17.37 -5.33
N HIS A 228 7.46 -16.95 -4.33
CA HIS A 228 8.70 -17.65 -3.99
C HIS A 228 8.43 -19.10 -3.54
N PHE A 229 7.26 -19.34 -2.96
CA PHE A 229 6.81 -20.64 -2.47
C PHE A 229 5.79 -21.28 -3.41
N VAL A 230 5.73 -20.82 -4.66
CA VAL A 230 4.98 -21.46 -5.74
C VAL A 230 5.95 -21.96 -6.80
N GLU A 231 5.61 -23.11 -7.37
CA GLU A 231 6.35 -23.76 -8.43
C GLU A 231 6.33 -22.94 -9.71
N ASN A 232 7.50 -22.84 -10.35
CA ASN A 232 7.64 -22.33 -11.68
C ASN A 232 7.43 -23.48 -12.69
N PHE A 233 6.22 -23.60 -13.21
CA PHE A 233 5.88 -24.61 -14.20
C PHE A 233 6.65 -24.46 -15.52
N GLU A 234 7.20 -23.28 -15.80
CA GLU A 234 8.04 -23.01 -16.97
C GLU A 234 9.53 -23.16 -16.68
N SER A 235 9.90 -23.73 -15.51
CA SER A 235 11.31 -23.91 -15.18
C SER A 235 12.05 -24.78 -16.18
N ILE A 236 13.19 -24.24 -16.67
CA ILE A 236 14.13 -24.94 -17.57
C ILE A 236 14.69 -26.20 -16.88
N SER A 237 14.98 -26.11 -15.58
CA SER A 237 15.45 -27.25 -14.78
C SER A 237 14.36 -27.71 -13.83
N LYS A 238 13.59 -28.72 -14.24
CA LYS A 238 12.55 -29.35 -13.39
C LYS A 238 13.13 -29.90 -12.08
N PHE A 239 14.32 -30.49 -12.14
CA PHE A 239 15.01 -30.98 -10.94
C PHE A 239 15.45 -29.83 -10.03
N GLY A 240 16.07 -28.79 -10.58
CA GLY A 240 16.52 -27.63 -9.81
C GLY A 240 15.34 -26.90 -9.15
N GLU A 241 14.22 -26.78 -9.86
CA GLU A 241 13.00 -26.18 -9.33
C GLU A 241 12.40 -27.00 -8.20
N ARG A 242 12.29 -28.32 -8.38
CA ARG A 242 11.85 -29.22 -7.30
C ARG A 242 12.73 -29.10 -6.06
N TYR A 243 14.05 -29.10 -6.24
CA TYR A 243 15.00 -28.93 -5.14
C TYR A 243 14.85 -27.57 -4.43
N ARG A 244 14.66 -26.49 -5.19
CA ARG A 244 14.36 -25.16 -4.64
C ARG A 244 13.09 -25.20 -3.78
N MET A 245 12.02 -25.75 -4.32
CA MET A 245 10.71 -25.84 -3.67
C MET A 245 10.73 -26.69 -2.40
N GLU A 246 11.37 -27.86 -2.41
CA GLU A 246 11.51 -28.72 -1.22
C GLU A 246 12.30 -28.01 -0.10
N ASN A 247 13.30 -27.20 -0.45
CA ASN A 247 14.06 -26.42 0.54
C ASN A 247 13.25 -25.26 1.11
N LEU A 248 12.54 -24.51 0.27
CA LEU A 248 11.71 -23.39 0.68
C LEU A 248 10.50 -23.82 1.52
N ALA A 249 9.87 -24.95 1.17
CA ALA A 249 8.71 -25.46 1.89
C ALA A 249 9.01 -25.71 3.39
N ARG A 250 10.23 -26.11 3.74
CA ARG A 250 10.65 -26.30 5.15
C ARG A 250 10.75 -24.98 5.92
N ARG A 251 11.00 -23.87 5.23
CA ARG A 251 11.17 -22.52 5.82
C ARG A 251 9.88 -21.74 5.89
N LEU A 252 8.85 -22.15 5.12
CA LEU A 252 7.56 -21.47 5.05
C LEU A 252 6.94 -21.17 6.44
N PRO A 253 6.93 -22.09 7.42
CA PRO A 253 6.35 -21.81 8.74
C PRO A 253 7.04 -20.66 9.49
N ASP A 254 8.29 -20.36 9.17
CA ASP A 254 9.07 -19.31 9.82
C ASP A 254 8.85 -17.93 9.20
N VAL A 255 8.39 -17.87 7.94
CA VAL A 255 8.26 -16.61 7.18
C VAL A 255 6.81 -16.18 6.93
N LEU A 256 5.84 -17.08 7.10
CA LEU A 256 4.42 -16.72 7.02
C LEU A 256 4.07 -15.62 8.04
N PRO A 257 3.14 -14.71 7.71
CA PRO A 257 2.69 -13.69 8.63
C PRO A 257 2.11 -14.34 9.89
N ARG A 258 2.30 -13.75 11.06
CA ARG A 258 1.80 -14.29 12.34
C ARG A 258 0.74 -13.37 12.96
N PRO A 259 -0.28 -13.94 13.63
CA PRO A 259 -1.14 -13.14 14.50
C PRO A 259 -0.31 -12.58 15.66
N GLY A 260 -0.64 -11.39 16.15
CA GLY A 260 0.15 -10.61 17.11
C GLY A 260 0.33 -11.21 18.52
N THR A 261 -0.10 -12.45 18.76
CA THR A 261 -0.08 -13.09 20.09
C THR A 261 0.25 -14.58 20.00
N GLY A 262 1.34 -15.00 20.65
CA GLY A 262 1.71 -16.41 20.83
C GLY A 262 2.70 -16.92 19.78
N ALA A 263 3.95 -17.14 20.19
CA ALA A 263 4.86 -17.95 19.40
C ALA A 263 4.43 -19.41 19.55
N ALA A 264 3.75 -19.95 18.54
CA ALA A 264 3.60 -21.40 18.45
C ALA A 264 5.00 -22.03 18.40
N ASN A 265 5.27 -22.98 19.28
CA ASN A 265 6.61 -23.56 19.44
C ASN A 265 6.92 -24.66 18.41
N ILE A 266 5.90 -25.18 17.72
CA ILE A 266 6.02 -26.31 16.80
C ILE A 266 5.79 -25.83 15.35
N PRO A 267 6.60 -26.26 14.36
CA PRO A 267 6.46 -25.85 12.96
C PRO A 267 5.06 -26.07 12.35
N ALA A 268 4.37 -27.15 12.72
CA ALA A 268 3.01 -27.44 12.26
C ALA A 268 2.02 -26.36 12.70
N ASP A 269 2.06 -25.97 13.97
CA ASP A 269 1.19 -24.91 14.52
C ASP A 269 1.51 -23.55 13.91
N ARG A 270 2.80 -23.24 13.71
CA ARG A 270 3.23 -22.01 13.03
C ARG A 270 2.76 -21.95 11.59
N LEU A 271 2.79 -23.07 10.87
CA LEU A 271 2.26 -23.18 9.51
C LEU A 271 0.75 -22.90 9.48
N VAL A 272 -0.03 -23.58 10.33
CA VAL A 272 -1.48 -23.42 10.37
C VAL A 272 -1.88 -22.01 10.78
N ALA A 273 -1.26 -21.47 11.84
CA ALA A 273 -1.51 -20.10 12.29
C ALA A 273 -1.13 -19.08 11.21
N GLY A 274 0.03 -19.25 10.57
CA GLY A 274 0.51 -18.30 9.58
C GLY A 274 -0.25 -18.36 8.25
N PHE A 275 -0.70 -19.54 7.82
CA PHE A 275 -1.54 -19.67 6.65
C PHE A 275 -2.96 -19.13 6.92
N GLY A 276 -3.45 -19.27 8.15
CA GLY A 276 -4.68 -18.63 8.62
C GLY A 276 -4.59 -17.11 8.60
N GLU A 277 -3.51 -16.55 9.13
CA GLU A 277 -3.24 -15.10 9.08
C GLU A 277 -3.14 -14.61 7.64
N PHE A 278 -2.39 -15.30 6.76
CA PHE A 278 -2.33 -14.96 5.33
C PHE A 278 -3.72 -14.93 4.70
N THR A 279 -4.56 -15.95 4.97
CA THR A 279 -5.92 -16.05 4.46
C THR A 279 -6.80 -14.87 4.91
N ASP A 280 -6.72 -14.50 6.19
CA ASP A 280 -7.50 -13.40 6.74
C ASP A 280 -7.02 -12.05 6.21
N ARG A 281 -5.71 -11.89 6.02
CA ARG A 281 -5.13 -10.69 5.39
C ARG A 281 -5.54 -10.57 3.94
N LEU A 282 -5.51 -11.65 3.18
CA LEU A 282 -5.96 -11.67 1.79
C LEU A 282 -7.43 -11.21 1.72
N ALA A 283 -8.28 -11.76 2.59
CA ALA A 283 -9.68 -11.35 2.68
C ALA A 283 -9.85 -9.86 2.99
N GLY A 284 -9.12 -9.36 4.00
CA GLY A 284 -9.16 -7.96 4.41
C GLY A 284 -8.66 -6.99 3.34
N PHE A 285 -7.60 -7.35 2.60
CA PHE A 285 -7.05 -6.55 1.51
C PHE A 285 -8.08 -6.33 0.40
N PHE A 286 -8.70 -7.40 -0.09
CA PHE A 286 -9.70 -7.30 -1.16
C PHE A 286 -10.98 -6.60 -0.70
N ALA A 287 -11.43 -6.82 0.54
CA ALA A 287 -12.59 -6.12 1.10
C ALA A 287 -12.34 -4.61 1.25
N ALA A 288 -11.16 -4.21 1.72
CA ALA A 288 -10.77 -2.81 1.86
C ALA A 288 -10.68 -2.12 0.49
N ASN A 289 -9.96 -2.71 -0.47
CA ASN A 289 -9.85 -2.15 -1.82
C ASN A 289 -11.21 -1.98 -2.49
N PHE A 290 -12.11 -2.94 -2.30
CA PHE A 290 -13.49 -2.84 -2.76
C PHE A 290 -14.24 -1.65 -2.13
N ALA A 291 -14.24 -1.56 -0.79
CA ALA A 291 -14.93 -0.48 -0.07
C ALA A 291 -14.35 0.90 -0.38
N ARG A 292 -13.05 0.96 -0.69
CA ARG A 292 -12.27 2.16 -0.95
C ARG A 292 -12.25 2.58 -2.42
N SER A 293 -12.91 1.81 -3.28
CA SER A 293 -12.98 2.03 -4.72
C SER A 293 -11.59 2.10 -5.38
N ILE A 294 -10.72 1.16 -5.01
CA ILE A 294 -9.38 0.98 -5.57
C ILE A 294 -9.33 -0.41 -6.21
N ARG A 295 -8.83 -0.50 -7.44
CA ARG A 295 -8.56 -1.77 -8.13
C ARG A 295 -7.11 -1.85 -8.50
N HIS A 296 -6.44 -2.94 -8.15
CA HIS A 296 -5.02 -3.07 -8.44
C HIS A 296 -4.78 -3.58 -9.87
N GLY A 297 -5.63 -4.48 -10.37
CA GLY A 297 -5.72 -4.80 -11.80
C GLY A 297 -4.64 -5.70 -12.36
N ALA A 298 -3.82 -6.26 -11.50
CA ALA A 298 -2.76 -7.20 -11.83
C ALA A 298 -2.44 -8.09 -10.61
N GLU A 299 -3.40 -8.26 -9.68
CA GLU A 299 -3.19 -9.04 -8.47
C GLU A 299 -2.89 -10.49 -8.84
N SER A 300 -1.74 -10.98 -8.38
CA SER A 300 -1.30 -12.36 -8.50
C SER A 300 -0.53 -12.71 -7.23
N ILE A 301 -0.22 -13.99 -7.01
CA ILE A 301 0.70 -14.42 -5.96
C ILE A 301 2.14 -13.91 -6.16
N THR A 302 2.44 -13.26 -7.29
CA THR A 302 3.73 -12.64 -7.62
C THR A 302 3.70 -11.10 -7.52
N ASN A 303 2.50 -10.50 -7.52
CA ASN A 303 2.29 -9.05 -7.39
C ASN A 303 1.72 -8.68 -6.01
N MET A 304 2.10 -9.43 -4.98
CA MET A 304 1.88 -9.10 -3.58
C MET A 304 2.97 -9.71 -2.70
N GLU A 305 3.23 -9.10 -1.55
CA GLU A 305 4.09 -9.70 -0.54
C GLU A 305 3.34 -10.78 0.27
N LEU A 306 4.09 -11.64 0.97
CA LEU A 306 3.60 -12.73 1.81
C LEU A 306 2.81 -12.20 3.02
N ASN A 307 3.02 -10.94 3.39
CA ASN A 307 2.24 -10.22 4.40
C ASN A 307 1.01 -9.50 3.80
N VAL A 308 0.73 -9.69 2.50
CA VAL A 308 -0.36 -9.08 1.71
C VAL A 308 -0.21 -7.57 1.50
N LYS A 309 1.03 -7.05 1.50
CA LYS A 309 1.29 -5.73 0.91
C LYS A 309 1.11 -5.77 -0.61
N ALA A 310 0.49 -4.73 -1.14
CA ALA A 310 0.39 -4.55 -2.59
C ALA A 310 1.77 -4.40 -3.24
N LEU A 311 1.91 -4.80 -4.51
CA LEU A 311 3.16 -4.72 -5.27
C LEU A 311 2.87 -4.66 -6.79
N ASP A 312 3.71 -3.95 -7.56
CA ASP A 312 3.60 -3.81 -9.02
C ASP A 312 2.35 -3.04 -9.48
N TYR A 313 2.43 -1.71 -9.38
CA TYR A 313 1.27 -0.81 -9.51
C TYR A 313 0.92 -0.39 -10.94
N GLY A 314 1.51 -1.03 -11.93
CA GLY A 314 1.40 -0.67 -13.35
C GLY A 314 -0.03 -0.68 -13.91
N ALA A 315 -0.97 -1.39 -13.27
CA ALA A 315 -2.37 -1.47 -13.67
C ALA A 315 -3.36 -0.81 -12.70
N VAL A 316 -2.90 -0.30 -11.53
CA VAL A 316 -3.76 0.18 -10.44
C VAL A 316 -4.55 1.40 -10.86
N THR A 317 -5.83 1.48 -10.47
CA THR A 317 -6.71 2.62 -10.72
C THR A 317 -7.66 2.84 -9.56
N ALA A 318 -7.98 4.10 -9.29
CA ALA A 318 -9.19 4.44 -8.55
C ALA A 318 -10.42 4.23 -9.47
N VAL A 319 -11.59 4.07 -8.85
CA VAL A 319 -12.88 4.08 -9.55
C VAL A 319 -13.89 4.93 -8.78
N ASP A 320 -14.89 5.44 -9.49
CA ASP A 320 -16.04 6.09 -8.83
C ASP A 320 -17.19 5.09 -8.72
N GLY A 321 -17.51 4.73 -7.47
CA GLY A 321 -18.50 3.71 -7.14
C GLY A 321 -17.87 2.33 -6.95
N PHE A 322 -18.63 1.28 -7.30
CA PHE A 322 -18.28 -0.11 -7.00
C PHE A 322 -18.31 -1.03 -8.23
N PRO A 323 -17.73 -0.63 -9.38
CA PRO A 323 -17.85 -1.39 -10.62
C PRO A 323 -17.32 -2.81 -10.50
N ARG A 324 -17.86 -3.69 -11.36
CA ARG A 324 -17.24 -4.97 -11.70
C ARG A 324 -16.23 -4.71 -12.81
N LEU A 325 -15.00 -4.34 -12.44
CA LEU A 325 -13.94 -4.16 -13.44
C LEU A 325 -13.34 -5.51 -13.84
N SER A 326 -13.11 -5.69 -15.14
CA SER A 326 -12.25 -6.73 -15.70
C SER A 326 -11.10 -6.04 -16.43
N LEU A 327 -9.87 -6.24 -15.93
CA LEU A 327 -8.66 -5.60 -16.45
C LEU A 327 -7.81 -6.66 -17.19
N PRO A 328 -7.69 -6.59 -18.52
CA PRO A 328 -6.83 -7.48 -19.31
C PRO A 328 -5.34 -7.35 -18.92
N PRO A 329 -4.51 -8.40 -19.11
CA PRO A 329 -4.81 -9.68 -19.76
C PRO A 329 -5.46 -10.73 -18.83
N MET A 330 -5.72 -10.36 -17.57
CA MET A 330 -6.40 -11.25 -16.64
C MET A 330 -7.91 -11.22 -16.98
N ASP A 331 -8.49 -12.35 -17.41
CA ASP A 331 -9.94 -12.59 -17.52
C ASP A 331 -10.62 -12.56 -16.14
N GLY A 332 -10.27 -11.59 -15.30
CA GLY A 332 -10.90 -11.35 -14.02
C GLY A 332 -12.24 -10.65 -14.19
N SER A 333 -13.15 -11.22 -14.98
CA SER A 333 -14.61 -10.96 -14.87
C SER A 333 -15.22 -11.58 -13.60
N HIS A 334 -14.35 -12.00 -12.72
CA HIS A 334 -14.58 -12.82 -11.58
C HIS A 334 -15.14 -11.90 -10.49
N GLY A 335 -16.36 -12.21 -10.00
CA GLY A 335 -16.97 -11.45 -8.92
C GLY A 335 -15.97 -11.24 -7.76
N GLU A 336 -16.16 -10.18 -6.98
CA GLU A 336 -15.19 -9.62 -6.00
C GLU A 336 -14.45 -10.64 -5.10
N PHE A 337 -15.00 -11.85 -4.94
CA PHE A 337 -14.46 -12.96 -4.16
C PHE A 337 -13.62 -14.00 -4.94
N ARG A 338 -13.82 -14.15 -6.26
CA ARG A 338 -13.20 -15.27 -7.00
C ARG A 338 -11.68 -15.12 -7.17
N LEU A 339 -11.18 -13.90 -7.34
CA LEU A 339 -9.73 -13.66 -7.41
C LEU A 339 -8.99 -14.05 -6.11
N PRO A 340 -9.36 -13.57 -4.91
CA PRO A 340 -8.69 -14.04 -3.68
C PRO A 340 -8.82 -15.56 -3.47
N GLU A 341 -9.90 -16.20 -3.94
CA GLU A 341 -10.04 -17.66 -3.93
C GLU A 341 -8.98 -18.33 -4.82
N GLU A 342 -8.82 -17.88 -6.06
CA GLU A 342 -7.84 -18.40 -7.01
C GLU A 342 -6.40 -18.26 -6.49
N LEU A 343 -6.05 -17.09 -5.93
CA LEU A 343 -4.72 -16.85 -5.36
C LEU A 343 -4.44 -17.76 -4.16
N LEU A 344 -5.44 -17.95 -3.28
CA LEU A 344 -5.31 -18.85 -2.13
C LEU A 344 -5.18 -20.31 -2.58
N GLN A 345 -5.94 -20.71 -3.59
CA GLN A 345 -5.90 -22.05 -4.14
C GLN A 345 -4.54 -22.37 -4.75
N GLU A 346 -4.02 -21.49 -5.61
CA GLU A 346 -2.71 -21.63 -6.22
C GLU A 346 -1.61 -21.77 -5.16
N PHE A 347 -1.62 -20.86 -4.18
CA PHE A 347 -0.64 -20.89 -3.10
C PHE A 347 -0.75 -22.16 -2.25
N HIS A 348 -1.97 -22.55 -1.84
CA HIS A 348 -2.21 -23.76 -1.06
C HIS A 348 -1.73 -25.02 -1.77
N TYR A 349 -2.12 -25.21 -3.04
CA TYR A 349 -1.81 -26.41 -3.80
C TYR A 349 -0.31 -26.55 -4.04
N SER A 350 0.37 -25.47 -4.42
CA SER A 350 1.81 -25.51 -4.64
C SER A 350 2.55 -25.81 -3.34
N VAL A 351 2.26 -25.07 -2.26
CA VAL A 351 2.89 -25.31 -0.95
C VAL A 351 2.66 -26.73 -0.47
N LYS A 352 1.41 -27.21 -0.48
CA LYS A 352 1.06 -28.53 0.03
C LYS A 352 1.82 -29.64 -0.70
N ARG A 353 2.06 -29.49 -2.01
CA ARG A 353 2.81 -30.47 -2.81
C ARG A 353 4.24 -30.70 -2.30
N PHE A 354 4.92 -29.64 -1.83
CA PHE A 354 6.34 -29.69 -1.47
C PHE A 354 6.63 -29.73 0.04
N LEU A 355 5.62 -29.55 0.88
CA LEU A 355 5.77 -29.67 2.33
C LEU A 355 6.17 -31.12 2.75
N PRO A 356 6.92 -31.30 3.84
CA PRO A 356 7.07 -32.61 4.49
C PRO A 356 5.71 -33.19 4.92
N SER A 357 5.56 -34.52 4.93
CA SER A 357 4.26 -35.20 5.16
C SER A 357 3.54 -34.76 6.45
N GLN A 358 4.28 -34.52 7.53
CA GLN A 358 3.72 -34.02 8.80
C GLN A 358 3.10 -32.62 8.64
N LEU A 359 3.77 -31.74 7.90
CA LEU A 359 3.28 -30.39 7.63
C LEU A 359 2.16 -30.38 6.58
N GLN A 360 2.18 -31.29 5.60
CA GLN A 360 1.05 -31.48 4.68
C GLN A 360 -0.23 -31.88 5.42
N ALA A 361 -0.10 -32.79 6.38
CA ALA A 361 -1.21 -33.21 7.22
C ALA A 361 -1.73 -32.05 8.07
N ALA A 362 -0.83 -31.27 8.69
CA ALA A 362 -1.18 -30.09 9.48
C ALA A 362 -1.89 -29.00 8.65
N LEU A 363 -1.42 -28.70 7.43
CA LEU A 363 -2.05 -27.73 6.55
C LEU A 363 -3.47 -28.14 6.14
N GLY A 364 -3.78 -29.44 6.14
CA GLY A 364 -5.13 -29.93 5.88
C GLY A 364 -5.64 -29.68 4.44
N PRO A 365 -6.94 -29.91 4.17
CA PRO A 365 -7.54 -29.75 2.85
C PRO A 365 -7.84 -28.29 2.51
N TYR A 366 -7.80 -27.94 1.21
CA TYR A 366 -8.13 -26.59 0.72
C TYR A 366 -9.53 -26.11 1.11
N SER A 367 -10.51 -27.03 1.20
CA SER A 367 -11.88 -26.70 1.58
C SER A 367 -12.00 -26.04 2.96
N HIS A 368 -11.07 -26.30 3.89
CA HIS A 368 -10.98 -25.60 5.16
C HIS A 368 -10.63 -24.12 4.96
N TRP A 369 -9.57 -23.85 4.19
CA TRP A 369 -9.08 -22.50 3.92
C TRP A 369 -10.04 -21.68 3.08
N LYS A 370 -10.69 -22.29 2.09
CA LYS A 370 -11.77 -21.64 1.33
C LYS A 370 -12.91 -21.17 2.24
N LYS A 371 -13.36 -22.00 3.19
CA LYS A 371 -14.40 -21.61 4.16
C LYS A 371 -13.95 -20.44 5.02
N ARG A 372 -12.70 -20.46 5.50
CA ARG A 372 -12.10 -19.34 6.25
C ARG A 372 -12.08 -18.07 5.41
N LEU A 373 -11.56 -18.13 4.18
CA LEU A 373 -11.53 -16.99 3.27
C LEU A 373 -12.91 -16.36 3.05
N VAL A 374 -13.95 -17.17 2.79
CA VAL A 374 -15.33 -16.68 2.65
C VAL A 374 -15.80 -15.96 3.92
N SER A 375 -15.59 -16.56 5.08
CA SER A 375 -15.99 -15.97 6.37
C SER A 375 -15.28 -14.64 6.61
N SER A 376 -13.94 -14.66 6.55
CA SER A 376 -13.10 -13.48 6.78
C SER A 376 -13.38 -12.37 5.78
N TYR A 377 -13.68 -12.70 4.52
CA TYR A 377 -14.00 -11.71 3.49
C TYR A 377 -15.33 -11.02 3.78
N ASN A 378 -16.37 -11.78 4.14
CA ASN A 378 -17.67 -11.21 4.50
C ASN A 378 -17.57 -10.31 5.74
N GLU A 379 -16.86 -10.74 6.78
CA GLU A 379 -16.64 -9.95 7.98
C GLU A 379 -15.86 -8.66 7.68
N ALA A 380 -14.80 -8.75 6.87
CA ALA A 380 -14.03 -7.59 6.43
C ALA A 380 -14.88 -6.63 5.58
N CYS A 381 -15.69 -7.14 4.65
CA CYS A 381 -16.64 -6.32 3.89
C CYS A 381 -17.61 -5.59 4.80
N TRP A 382 -18.14 -6.25 5.84
CA TRP A 382 -19.03 -5.59 6.78
C TRP A 382 -18.32 -4.48 7.54
N ARG A 383 -17.11 -4.76 8.05
CA ARG A 383 -16.29 -3.80 8.77
C ARG A 383 -15.98 -2.57 7.92
N GLU A 384 -15.52 -2.76 6.69
CA GLU A 384 -15.16 -1.65 5.81
C GLU A 384 -16.39 -0.85 5.38
N MET A 385 -17.54 -1.48 5.14
CA MET A 385 -18.79 -0.77 4.86
C MET A 385 -19.27 0.06 6.04
N LEU A 386 -19.14 -0.44 7.27
CA LEU A 386 -19.42 0.35 8.47
C LEU A 386 -18.38 1.45 8.68
N ARG A 387 -17.11 1.23 8.34
CA ARG A 387 -16.04 2.25 8.40
C ARG A 387 -16.41 3.48 7.56
N LEU A 388 -17.03 3.30 6.39
CA LEU A 388 -17.52 4.39 5.54
C LEU A 388 -18.56 5.29 6.22
N THR A 389 -19.23 4.84 7.29
CA THR A 389 -20.17 5.66 8.07
C THR A 389 -19.49 6.63 9.04
N GLY A 390 -18.15 6.67 9.03
CA GLY A 390 -17.34 7.52 9.88
C GLY A 390 -17.11 6.96 11.30
N VAL A 391 -17.50 5.72 11.58
CA VAL A 391 -17.36 5.12 12.92
C VAL A 391 -15.89 5.03 13.38
N PRO A 392 -15.56 5.31 14.66
CA PRO A 392 -14.21 5.15 15.19
C PRO A 392 -13.69 3.72 15.05
N ASP A 393 -12.40 3.58 14.70
CA ASP A 393 -11.85 2.29 14.31
C ASP A 393 -11.80 1.27 15.46
N HIS A 394 -11.59 1.72 16.70
CA HIS A 394 -11.48 0.82 17.86
C HIS A 394 -12.81 0.15 18.23
N VAL A 395 -13.95 0.79 17.93
CA VAL A 395 -15.28 0.19 18.18
C VAL A 395 -15.82 -0.62 17.00
N LEU A 396 -15.20 -0.55 15.82
CA LEU A 396 -15.63 -1.31 14.64
C LEU A 396 -15.74 -2.83 14.88
N PRO A 397 -14.80 -3.51 15.56
CA PRO A 397 -14.90 -4.95 15.80
C PRO A 397 -16.18 -5.35 16.54
N ALA A 398 -16.53 -4.62 17.60
CA ALA A 398 -17.74 -4.85 18.39
C ALA A 398 -19.00 -4.61 17.56
N LEU A 399 -19.04 -3.49 16.82
CA LEU A 399 -20.20 -3.11 16.02
C LEU A 399 -20.41 -4.03 14.81
N SER A 400 -19.35 -4.42 14.11
CA SER A 400 -19.42 -5.34 12.97
C SER A 400 -19.90 -6.75 13.36
N SER A 401 -19.75 -7.12 14.63
CA SER A 401 -20.26 -8.36 15.20
C SER A 401 -21.72 -8.27 15.68
N SER A 402 -22.27 -7.06 15.82
CA SER A 402 -23.65 -6.85 16.29
C SER A 402 -24.69 -7.12 15.18
N GLY A 403 -25.92 -7.45 15.59
CA GLY A 403 -27.02 -7.65 14.65
C GLY A 403 -27.35 -6.38 13.84
N GLU A 404 -27.30 -5.21 14.49
CA GLU A 404 -27.52 -3.90 13.87
C GLU A 404 -26.42 -3.54 12.88
N GLY A 405 -25.15 -3.75 13.26
CA GLY A 405 -24.01 -3.50 12.38
C GLY A 405 -24.04 -4.38 11.13
N ARG A 406 -24.29 -5.69 11.28
CA ARG A 406 -24.43 -6.60 10.13
C ARG A 406 -25.60 -6.21 9.24
N ALA A 407 -26.75 -5.86 9.81
CA ALA A 407 -27.93 -5.48 9.04
C ALA A 407 -27.73 -4.17 8.26
N LEU A 408 -27.05 -3.18 8.85
CA LEU A 408 -26.66 -1.97 8.13
C LEU A 408 -25.65 -2.27 7.03
N ALA A 409 -24.57 -2.98 7.34
CA ALA A 409 -23.53 -3.33 6.38
C ALA A 409 -24.07 -4.07 5.14
N GLN A 410 -24.99 -5.02 5.34
CA GLN A 410 -25.68 -5.70 4.25
C GLN A 410 -26.48 -4.73 3.38
N SER A 411 -27.21 -3.78 3.99
CA SER A 411 -27.95 -2.76 3.25
C SER A 411 -27.03 -1.86 2.43
N LEU A 412 -25.89 -1.48 2.99
CA LEU A 412 -24.86 -0.69 2.29
C LEU A 412 -24.26 -1.48 1.12
N LEU A 413 -23.93 -2.77 1.30
CA LEU A 413 -23.45 -3.63 0.23
C LEU A 413 -24.48 -3.80 -0.90
N THR A 414 -25.76 -3.94 -0.56
CA THR A 414 -26.83 -4.02 -1.56
C THR A 414 -26.89 -2.74 -2.40
N ILE A 415 -26.83 -1.56 -1.75
CA ILE A 415 -26.85 -0.26 -2.44
C ILE A 415 -25.58 -0.08 -3.29
N ALA A 416 -24.42 -0.38 -2.72
CA ALA A 416 -23.12 -0.30 -3.39
C ALA A 416 -23.12 -1.10 -4.69
N ARG A 417 -23.69 -2.31 -4.68
CA ARG A 417 -23.71 -3.24 -5.81
C ARG A 417 -24.79 -2.98 -6.85
N LEU A 418 -25.82 -2.19 -6.51
CA LEU A 418 -26.98 -2.04 -7.37
C LEU A 418 -26.66 -1.24 -8.64
N GLY A 419 -26.96 -1.83 -9.80
CA GLY A 419 -26.73 -1.19 -11.09
C GLY A 419 -25.29 -1.21 -11.57
N ASN A 420 -24.37 -1.86 -10.83
CA ASN A 420 -22.98 -1.96 -11.27
C ASN A 420 -22.86 -2.82 -12.52
N LYS A 421 -22.45 -2.19 -13.61
CA LYS A 421 -22.14 -2.86 -14.87
C LYS A 421 -20.72 -3.44 -14.82
N ARG A 422 -20.50 -4.49 -15.63
CA ARG A 422 -19.16 -4.93 -15.98
C ARG A 422 -18.53 -3.88 -16.89
N VAL A 423 -17.29 -3.49 -16.60
CA VAL A 423 -16.49 -2.61 -17.47
C VAL A 423 -15.27 -3.40 -17.91
N GLU A 424 -15.11 -3.54 -19.21
CA GLU A 424 -13.94 -4.15 -19.86
C GLU A 424 -12.99 -3.03 -20.28
N ARG A 425 -11.69 -3.24 -20.06
CA ARG A 425 -10.67 -2.18 -20.13
C ARG A 425 -9.80 -2.22 -21.39
N ASP A 426 -10.18 -2.93 -22.45
CA ASP A 426 -9.48 -2.80 -23.73
C ASP A 426 -9.70 -1.39 -24.29
N GLY A 427 -8.75 -0.49 -24.01
CA GLY A 427 -8.71 0.87 -24.55
C GLY A 427 -9.80 1.84 -24.07
N LEU A 428 -10.60 1.50 -23.05
CA LEU A 428 -11.72 2.34 -22.59
C LEU A 428 -11.43 3.06 -21.26
N GLU A 429 -11.81 4.33 -21.20
CA GLU A 429 -11.85 5.14 -19.98
C GLU A 429 -12.71 4.47 -18.91
N VAL A 430 -12.19 4.36 -17.69
CA VAL A 430 -12.98 3.87 -16.55
C VAL A 430 -14.13 4.87 -16.34
N PRO A 431 -15.41 4.44 -16.40
CA PRO A 431 -16.52 5.38 -16.28
C PRO A 431 -16.47 6.10 -14.94
N LYS A 432 -16.70 7.41 -14.97
CA LYS A 432 -16.78 8.28 -13.78
C LYS A 432 -17.94 7.92 -12.84
N ARG A 433 -18.82 6.98 -13.18
CA ARG A 433 -19.82 6.42 -12.26
C ARG A 433 -20.32 5.11 -12.83
N THR A 434 -20.32 4.06 -12.00
CA THR A 434 -20.62 2.71 -12.51
C THR A 434 -21.86 2.08 -11.90
N GLY A 435 -22.46 2.67 -10.86
CA GLY A 435 -23.63 2.15 -10.14
C GLY A 435 -24.82 3.10 -10.10
N ASN A 436 -25.97 2.57 -9.68
CA ASN A 436 -27.23 3.33 -9.61
C ASN A 436 -27.15 4.46 -8.58
N TYR A 437 -26.41 4.27 -7.48
CA TYR A 437 -26.37 5.20 -6.35
C TYR A 437 -24.94 5.59 -5.98
N ASP A 438 -24.77 6.82 -5.50
CA ASP A 438 -23.52 7.30 -4.91
C ASP A 438 -23.58 7.07 -3.39
N LEU A 439 -22.98 5.96 -2.93
CA LEU A 439 -23.02 5.59 -1.52
C LEU A 439 -22.36 6.64 -0.62
N GLY A 440 -21.27 7.26 -1.08
CA GLY A 440 -20.56 8.29 -0.34
C GLY A 440 -21.42 9.53 -0.12
N ALA A 441 -22.15 9.96 -1.14
CA ALA A 441 -23.12 11.06 -1.04
C ALA A 441 -24.27 10.73 -0.07
N ILE A 442 -24.80 9.50 -0.14
CA ILE A 442 -25.84 9.03 0.80
C ILE A 442 -25.33 9.09 2.24
N LEU A 443 -24.17 8.48 2.51
CA LEU A 443 -23.58 8.41 3.85
C LEU A 443 -23.25 9.79 4.41
N THR A 444 -22.71 10.68 3.58
CA THR A 444 -22.43 12.07 3.97
C THR A 444 -23.72 12.77 4.43
N LYS A 445 -24.80 12.68 3.65
CA LYS A 445 -26.09 13.27 4.03
C LYS A 445 -26.70 12.66 5.29
N LEU A 446 -26.53 11.36 5.50
CA LEU A 446 -26.94 10.68 6.73
C LEU A 446 -26.16 11.20 7.94
N SER A 447 -24.84 11.36 7.80
CA SER A 447 -23.95 11.84 8.88
C SER A 447 -24.22 13.29 9.27
N ASP A 448 -24.70 14.12 8.32
CA ASP A 448 -25.06 15.53 8.56
C ASP A 448 -26.37 15.71 9.35
N ARG A 449 -27.12 14.65 9.66
CA ARG A 449 -28.41 14.77 10.36
C ARG A 449 -28.24 14.99 11.86
N GLU A 450 -28.85 16.06 12.37
CA GLU A 450 -28.89 16.34 13.81
C GLU A 450 -29.83 15.37 14.55
N THR A 451 -30.96 15.01 13.94
CA THR A 451 -31.97 14.12 14.53
C THR A 451 -31.98 12.77 13.84
N LEU A 452 -32.11 11.68 14.60
CA LEU A 452 -32.29 10.32 14.07
C LEU A 452 -33.77 9.94 13.84
N ASN A 453 -34.64 10.92 13.61
CA ASN A 453 -36.03 10.67 13.24
C ASN A 453 -36.09 10.07 11.83
N GLU A 454 -36.67 8.87 11.68
CA GLU A 454 -36.65 8.15 10.40
C GLU A 454 -37.27 8.94 9.25
N GLU A 455 -38.34 9.70 9.47
CA GLU A 455 -38.97 10.50 8.41
C GLU A 455 -38.06 11.64 7.94
N SER A 456 -37.47 12.37 8.88
CA SER A 456 -36.51 13.44 8.60
C SER A 456 -35.30 12.91 7.83
N VAL A 457 -34.75 11.76 8.27
CA VAL A 457 -33.62 11.11 7.61
C VAL A 457 -34.00 10.61 6.21
N ARG A 458 -35.17 9.98 6.04
CA ARG A 458 -35.67 9.54 4.72
C ARG A 458 -35.85 10.70 3.76
N LYS A 459 -36.38 11.83 4.22
CA LYS A 459 -36.57 13.04 3.39
C LYS A 459 -35.22 13.59 2.91
N ALA A 460 -34.19 13.54 3.76
CA ALA A 460 -32.87 14.11 3.47
C ALA A 460 -32.11 13.39 2.35
N ILE A 461 -32.25 12.06 2.23
CA ILE A 461 -31.53 11.24 1.22
C ILE A 461 -32.41 10.83 0.03
N ARG A 462 -33.61 11.41 -0.11
CA ARG A 462 -34.57 11.03 -1.15
C ARG A 462 -34.04 11.20 -2.57
N ASN A 463 -33.18 12.19 -2.81
CA ASN A 463 -32.63 12.45 -4.14
C ASN A 463 -31.49 11.48 -4.47
N GLU A 464 -30.69 11.10 -3.48
CA GLU A 464 -29.53 10.22 -3.63
C GLU A 464 -29.94 8.75 -3.67
N LEU A 465 -31.05 8.41 -3.00
CA LEU A 465 -31.66 7.08 -3.01
C LEU A 465 -33.15 7.18 -3.32
N PRO A 466 -33.56 7.39 -4.58
CA PRO A 466 -34.97 7.56 -4.97
C PRO A 466 -35.87 6.35 -4.69
N ASP A 467 -35.32 5.13 -4.72
CA ASP A 467 -36.05 3.90 -4.39
C ASP A 467 -36.57 3.95 -2.95
N SER A 468 -37.89 4.03 -2.80
CA SER A 468 -38.56 4.21 -1.51
C SER A 468 -38.43 3.00 -0.58
N ARG A 469 -38.35 1.79 -1.14
CA ARG A 469 -38.20 0.55 -0.37
C ARG A 469 -36.79 0.45 0.18
N LEU A 470 -35.78 0.59 -0.68
CA LEU A 470 -34.37 0.57 -0.27
C LEU A 470 -34.08 1.69 0.74
N ARG A 471 -34.61 2.90 0.50
CA ARG A 471 -34.48 4.04 1.41
C ARG A 471 -35.08 3.76 2.78
N ARG A 472 -36.28 3.16 2.85
CA ARG A 472 -36.92 2.80 4.13
C ARG A 472 -36.08 1.79 4.90
N VAL A 473 -35.61 0.73 4.23
CA VAL A 473 -34.77 -0.32 4.86
C VAL A 473 -33.47 0.29 5.38
N LEU A 474 -32.74 1.04 4.53
CA LEU A 474 -31.48 1.67 4.91
C LEU A 474 -31.65 2.57 6.13
N VAL A 475 -32.63 3.47 6.13
CA VAL A 475 -32.81 4.43 7.21
C VAL A 475 -33.12 3.74 8.54
N SER A 476 -34.00 2.74 8.54
CA SER A 476 -34.31 1.98 9.75
C SER A 476 -33.06 1.27 10.31
N LYS A 477 -32.26 0.62 9.45
CA LYS A 477 -31.01 -0.03 9.88
C LYS A 477 -29.96 0.98 10.36
N TYR A 478 -29.85 2.12 9.69
CA TYR A 478 -28.94 3.19 10.07
C TYR A 478 -29.28 3.78 11.45
N VAL A 479 -30.57 4.05 11.72
CA VAL A 479 -31.01 4.57 13.02
C VAL A 479 -30.75 3.57 14.14
N ALA A 480 -31.05 2.27 13.93
CA ALA A 480 -30.75 1.22 14.90
C ALA A 480 -29.24 1.12 15.18
N PHE A 481 -28.42 1.11 14.14
CA PHE A 481 -26.97 1.12 14.24
C PHE A 481 -26.44 2.34 15.00
N ARG A 482 -26.94 3.55 14.69
CA ARG A 482 -26.53 4.78 15.36
C ARG A 482 -26.85 4.78 16.86
N LYS A 483 -27.98 4.20 17.27
CA LYS A 483 -28.31 4.00 18.69
C LYS A 483 -27.33 3.03 19.36
N ARG A 484 -27.02 1.90 18.72
CA ARG A 484 -26.03 0.94 19.24
C ARG A 484 -24.65 1.59 19.39
N LEU A 485 -24.20 2.32 18.37
CA LEU A 485 -22.94 3.06 18.40
C LEU A 485 -22.91 4.09 19.53
N ALA A 486 -23.97 4.89 19.70
CA ALA A 486 -24.05 5.88 20.77
C ALA A 486 -23.90 5.22 22.16
N ASN A 487 -24.54 4.07 22.36
CA ASN A 487 -24.41 3.30 23.60
C ASN A 487 -23.00 2.74 23.82
N GLU A 488 -22.33 2.32 22.75
CA GLU A 488 -20.95 1.80 22.81
C GLU A 488 -19.99 2.91 23.22
N VAL A 489 -20.04 4.08 22.57
CA VAL A 489 -19.10 5.17 22.84
C VAL A 489 -19.44 5.98 24.10
N ALA A 490 -20.68 5.92 24.58
CA ALA A 490 -21.06 6.53 25.85
C ALA A 490 -20.32 5.89 27.04
N GLN A 491 -19.89 4.63 26.91
CA GLN A 491 -19.06 3.94 27.91
C GLN A 491 -17.69 4.62 28.06
N ASP A 492 -17.22 5.28 27.01
CA ASP A 492 -15.96 6.04 26.99
C ASP A 492 -16.17 7.53 27.30
N GLY A 493 -17.36 7.93 27.77
CA GLY A 493 -17.68 9.31 28.13
C GLY A 493 -17.88 10.27 26.95
N ILE A 494 -17.98 9.74 25.72
CA ILE A 494 -18.16 10.57 24.53
C ILE A 494 -19.61 11.05 24.41
N SER A 495 -19.80 12.38 24.43
CA SER A 495 -21.12 12.97 24.22
C SER A 495 -21.65 12.72 22.82
N ASP A 496 -22.99 12.55 22.68
CA ASP A 496 -23.62 12.37 21.35
C ASP A 496 -23.34 13.55 20.42
N LYS A 497 -23.24 14.78 20.96
CA LYS A 497 -22.86 15.97 20.18
C LYS A 497 -21.45 15.84 19.59
N ALA A 498 -20.47 15.41 20.38
CA ALA A 498 -19.10 15.25 19.93
C ALA A 498 -18.97 14.10 18.93
N LEU A 499 -19.62 12.97 19.21
CA LEU A 499 -19.70 11.83 18.29
C LEU A 499 -20.26 12.25 16.93
N ARG A 500 -21.34 13.05 16.88
CA ARG A 500 -21.92 13.52 15.61
C ARG A 500 -20.93 14.30 14.77
N VAL A 501 -20.12 15.17 15.38
CA VAL A 501 -19.10 15.93 14.66
C VAL A 501 -18.02 14.98 14.11
N PHE A 502 -17.53 14.05 14.94
CA PHE A 502 -16.57 13.04 14.50
C PHE A 502 -17.10 12.24 13.29
N LEU A 503 -18.30 11.67 13.41
CA LEU A 503 -18.91 10.86 12.36
C LEU A 503 -19.06 11.64 11.05
N ARG A 504 -19.45 12.91 11.13
CA ARG A 504 -19.59 13.76 9.95
C ARG A 504 -18.25 13.96 9.24
N GLU A 505 -17.21 14.36 9.97
CA GLU A 505 -15.91 14.61 9.35
C GLU A 505 -15.27 13.31 8.83
N ALA A 506 -15.35 12.23 9.61
CA ALA A 506 -14.84 10.91 9.23
C ALA A 506 -15.56 10.33 8.01
N THR A 507 -16.89 10.51 7.92
CA THR A 507 -17.66 10.09 6.74
C THR A 507 -17.19 10.83 5.50
N ARG A 508 -17.04 12.15 5.57
CA ARG A 508 -16.59 12.97 4.43
C ARG A 508 -15.20 12.58 3.95
N GLN A 509 -14.27 12.39 4.88
CA GLN A 509 -12.89 12.02 4.57
C GLN A 509 -12.80 10.63 3.92
N ARG A 510 -13.45 9.63 4.51
CA ARG A 510 -13.40 8.22 4.03
C ARG A 510 -14.12 8.00 2.70
N ASN A 511 -15.17 8.79 2.43
CA ASN A 511 -15.91 8.72 1.17
C ASN A 511 -15.41 9.73 0.11
N ARG A 512 -14.30 10.43 0.35
CA ARG A 512 -13.70 11.30 -0.67
C ARG A 512 -13.28 10.46 -1.87
N LYS A 513 -13.58 10.94 -3.07
CA LYS A 513 -13.24 10.25 -4.32
C LYS A 513 -11.77 10.52 -4.68
N LEU A 514 -11.09 9.49 -5.21
CA LEU A 514 -9.71 9.58 -5.70
C LEU A 514 -9.70 9.87 -7.21
N THR A 515 -10.44 10.90 -7.64
CA THR A 515 -10.70 11.16 -9.06
C THR A 515 -9.44 11.47 -9.86
N GLU A 516 -8.40 12.02 -9.23
CA GLU A 516 -7.12 12.28 -9.88
C GLU A 516 -6.36 11.00 -10.25
N LEU A 517 -6.70 9.86 -9.63
CA LEU A 517 -6.06 8.56 -9.84
C LEU A 517 -6.94 7.58 -10.64
N ILE A 518 -8.03 8.06 -11.23
CA ILE A 518 -8.80 7.28 -12.19
C ILE A 518 -8.01 7.23 -13.49
N ARG A 519 -7.67 6.03 -13.95
CA ARG A 519 -6.99 5.86 -15.24
C ARG A 519 -7.83 6.36 -16.39
N GLY A 520 -7.18 7.13 -17.25
CA GLY A 520 -7.73 7.77 -18.42
C GLY A 520 -6.89 8.98 -18.82
N LYS A 521 -7.34 9.69 -19.84
CA LYS A 521 -6.61 10.82 -20.42
C LYS A 521 -6.23 11.89 -19.40
N ASP A 522 -7.09 12.14 -18.41
CA ASP A 522 -6.86 13.14 -17.36
C ASP A 522 -5.66 12.78 -16.47
N LEU A 523 -5.48 11.51 -16.11
CA LEU A 523 -4.33 11.05 -15.34
C LEU A 523 -3.07 11.08 -16.21
N ASP A 524 -3.17 10.56 -17.44
CA ASP A 524 -2.04 10.51 -18.36
C ASP A 524 -1.50 11.93 -18.68
N ASN A 525 -2.38 12.91 -18.86
CA ASN A 525 -2.01 14.31 -19.06
C ASN A 525 -1.29 14.90 -17.84
N ARG A 526 -1.76 14.60 -16.61
CA ARG A 526 -1.11 15.09 -15.38
C ARG A 526 0.28 14.50 -15.22
N LEU A 527 0.41 13.18 -15.42
CA LEU A 527 1.70 12.50 -15.37
C LEU A 527 2.63 13.03 -16.46
N GLY A 528 2.12 13.18 -17.68
CA GLY A 528 2.84 13.76 -18.80
C GLY A 528 3.32 15.18 -18.53
N SER A 529 2.53 16.01 -17.83
CA SER A 529 2.95 17.35 -17.41
C SER A 529 4.09 17.31 -16.39
N ILE A 530 4.00 16.45 -15.36
CA ILE A 530 5.06 16.30 -14.34
C ILE A 530 6.35 15.81 -14.99
N ILE A 531 6.23 14.81 -15.87
CA ILE A 531 7.35 14.19 -16.58
C ILE A 531 7.95 15.19 -17.57
N GLY A 532 7.12 15.88 -18.35
CA GLY A 532 7.55 16.88 -19.33
C GLY A 532 8.34 18.01 -18.67
N GLU A 533 7.82 18.59 -17.58
CA GLU A 533 8.54 19.64 -16.85
C GLU A 533 9.90 19.14 -16.31
N PHE A 534 9.96 17.91 -15.80
CA PHE A 534 11.23 17.30 -15.38
C PHE A 534 12.20 17.13 -16.56
N LEU A 535 11.75 16.59 -17.69
CA LEU A 535 12.60 16.33 -18.84
C LEU A 535 13.09 17.61 -19.52
N GLU A 536 12.29 18.67 -19.50
CA GLU A 536 12.64 19.99 -20.07
C GLU A 536 13.61 20.77 -19.18
N SER A 537 13.44 20.71 -17.85
CA SER A 537 14.20 21.53 -16.91
C SER A 537 15.38 20.82 -16.23
N GLY A 538 15.34 19.49 -16.13
CA GLY A 538 16.23 18.71 -15.26
C GLY A 538 16.02 18.97 -13.76
N ASP A 539 14.95 19.68 -13.37
CA ASP A 539 14.71 20.08 -11.98
C ASP A 539 13.99 18.99 -11.19
N SER A 540 14.80 18.13 -10.56
CA SER A 540 14.33 17.08 -9.66
C SER A 540 13.53 17.59 -8.44
N GLN A 541 13.71 18.84 -8.02
CA GLN A 541 12.98 19.37 -6.85
C GLN A 541 11.53 19.69 -7.22
N LYS A 542 11.30 20.15 -8.45
CA LYS A 542 9.93 20.37 -8.97
C LYS A 542 9.18 19.06 -9.15
N SER A 543 9.80 18.04 -9.76
CA SER A 543 9.18 16.73 -9.91
C SER A 543 8.90 16.10 -8.53
N GLN A 544 9.83 16.23 -7.58
CA GLN A 544 9.63 15.82 -6.20
C GLN A 544 8.36 16.46 -5.60
N ALA A 545 8.24 17.79 -5.66
CA ALA A 545 7.12 18.52 -5.10
C ALA A 545 5.78 18.17 -5.78
N ALA A 546 5.77 18.00 -7.11
CA ALA A 546 4.57 17.66 -7.86
C ALA A 546 4.04 16.26 -7.53
N ILE A 547 4.95 15.27 -7.44
CA ILE A 547 4.62 13.89 -7.07
C ILE A 547 4.14 13.82 -5.62
N ASP A 548 4.85 14.48 -4.70
CA ASP A 548 4.45 14.55 -3.29
C ASP A 548 3.06 15.17 -3.13
N ALA A 549 2.80 16.29 -3.81
CA ALA A 549 1.49 16.93 -3.78
C ALA A 549 0.38 16.02 -4.34
N MET A 550 0.67 15.24 -5.38
CA MET A 550 -0.29 14.28 -5.93
C MET A 550 -0.59 13.15 -4.95
N ILE A 551 0.41 12.61 -4.25
CA ILE A 551 0.21 11.63 -3.20
C ILE A 551 -0.64 12.21 -2.07
N ASP A 552 -0.28 13.39 -1.56
CA ASP A 552 -0.92 14.00 -0.39
C ASP A 552 -2.41 14.33 -0.65
N ARG A 553 -2.76 14.74 -1.88
CA ARG A 553 -4.16 14.96 -2.28
C ARG A 553 -4.98 13.68 -2.36
N ASN A 554 -4.34 12.52 -2.51
CA ASN A 554 -5.01 11.25 -2.75
C ASN A 554 -4.93 10.25 -1.56
N ILE A 555 -4.45 10.68 -0.40
CA ILE A 555 -4.54 9.90 0.86
C ILE A 555 -5.74 10.39 1.67
N ARG A 556 -6.69 9.50 1.96
CA ARG A 556 -7.81 9.73 2.88
C ARG A 556 -7.43 9.44 4.32
N GLU A 557 -6.64 8.40 4.57
CA GLU A 557 -6.28 7.98 5.93
C GLU A 557 -5.02 8.72 6.42
N LEU A 558 -5.23 9.84 7.11
CA LEU A 558 -4.15 10.70 7.65
C LEU A 558 -3.65 10.27 9.06
N GLY A 559 -4.11 9.10 9.53
CA GLY A 559 -3.86 8.60 10.88
C GLY A 559 -4.83 9.15 11.92
N ALA A 560 -4.97 8.43 13.03
CA ALA A 560 -5.79 8.84 14.18
C ALA A 560 -4.88 9.35 15.31
N PRO A 561 -5.05 10.61 15.78
CA PRO A 561 -4.25 11.16 16.86
C PRO A 561 -4.65 10.63 18.25
N SER A 562 -5.87 10.09 18.38
CA SER A 562 -6.44 9.46 19.58
C SER A 562 -7.52 8.45 19.17
N ARG A 563 -8.14 7.74 20.13
CA ARG A 563 -9.20 6.76 19.85
C ARG A 563 -10.43 7.38 19.16
N TYR A 564 -10.72 8.63 19.51
CA TYR A 564 -11.83 9.41 18.95
C TYR A 564 -11.35 10.66 18.21
N GLY A 565 -10.10 10.63 17.75
CA GLY A 565 -9.47 11.71 17.02
C GLY A 565 -9.47 11.45 15.52
N ILE A 566 -9.60 12.51 14.73
CA ILE A 566 -9.45 12.46 13.27
C ILE A 566 -8.64 13.63 12.76
N VAL A 567 -7.63 13.34 11.93
CA VAL A 567 -6.87 14.36 11.20
C VAL A 567 -7.62 14.74 9.95
N LEU A 568 -8.06 16.00 9.87
CA LEU A 568 -8.85 16.55 8.77
C LEU A 568 -7.95 17.09 7.65
N GLU A 569 -6.81 17.65 8.04
CA GLU A 569 -5.82 18.19 7.12
C GLU A 569 -4.42 18.03 7.72
N ASP A 570 -3.49 17.57 6.89
CA ASP A 570 -2.08 17.46 7.24
C ASP A 570 -1.27 18.25 6.22
N LYS A 571 -0.68 19.35 6.69
CA LYS A 571 0.24 20.23 5.93
C LYS A 571 1.62 20.23 6.58
N VAL A 572 1.92 19.21 7.37
CA VAL A 572 3.29 18.99 7.82
C VAL A 572 4.09 18.51 6.61
N ASP A 573 5.26 19.11 6.39
CA ASP A 573 6.17 18.65 5.35
C ASP A 573 6.49 17.15 5.53
N ARG A 574 6.95 16.50 4.47
CA ARG A 574 7.28 15.06 4.55
C ARG A 574 8.40 14.74 5.52
N LEU A 575 9.19 15.74 5.93
CA LEU A 575 10.22 15.58 6.96
C LEU A 575 9.62 15.58 8.36
N GLY A 576 8.33 15.89 8.50
CA GLY A 576 7.68 16.10 9.79
C GLY A 576 8.13 17.39 10.47
N GLN A 577 8.96 18.21 9.82
CA GLN A 577 9.73 19.24 10.49
C GLN A 577 8.92 20.51 10.69
N THR A 578 8.24 20.96 9.65
CA THR A 578 7.51 22.22 9.64
C THR A 578 6.12 22.03 9.06
N GLY A 579 5.18 22.83 9.53
CA GLY A 579 3.82 22.85 9.00
C GLY A 579 2.79 22.73 10.11
N TRP A 580 1.60 22.27 9.75
CA TRP A 580 0.50 22.19 10.70
C TRP A 580 -0.46 21.07 10.37
N ARG A 581 -1.19 20.63 11.40
CA ARG A 581 -2.22 19.62 11.30
C ARG A 581 -3.51 20.16 11.91
N LEU A 582 -4.62 19.97 11.22
CA LEU A 582 -5.96 20.25 11.73
C LEU A 582 -6.62 18.93 12.09
N LEU A 583 -7.08 18.81 13.34
CA LEU A 583 -7.77 17.62 13.81
C LEU A 583 -9.02 17.97 14.62
N TYR A 584 -9.93 17.00 14.70
CA TYR A 584 -11.04 17.01 15.62
C TYR A 584 -10.90 15.85 16.59
N ASP A 585 -11.09 16.09 17.89
CA ASP A 585 -11.11 15.05 18.92
C ASP A 585 -12.46 15.04 19.65
N ALA A 586 -13.15 13.91 19.63
CA ALA A 586 -14.46 13.77 20.27
C ALA A 586 -14.38 13.65 21.80
N GLU A 587 -13.23 13.25 22.37
CA GLU A 587 -13.01 13.22 23.83
C GLU A 587 -13.04 14.64 24.41
N THR A 588 -12.39 15.57 23.71
CA THR A 588 -12.36 16.99 24.12
C THR A 588 -13.46 17.82 23.48
N ALA A 589 -14.16 17.27 22.48
CA ALA A 589 -15.12 17.95 21.62
C ALA A 589 -14.55 19.22 20.94
N GLN A 590 -13.25 19.25 20.67
CA GLN A 590 -12.55 20.42 20.15
C GLN A 590 -11.90 20.15 18.80
N TYR A 591 -11.87 21.19 17.98
CA TYR A 591 -10.96 21.27 16.85
C TYR A 591 -9.67 21.90 17.33
N THR A 592 -8.54 21.31 16.97
CA THR A 592 -7.22 21.86 17.30
C THR A 592 -6.37 21.96 16.05
N LYS A 593 -5.59 23.04 15.99
CA LYS A 593 -4.50 23.21 15.04
C LYS A 593 -3.19 22.97 15.77
N GLU A 594 -2.48 21.93 15.38
CA GLU A 594 -1.16 21.59 15.88
C GLU A 594 -0.11 22.18 14.93
N GLU A 595 0.80 22.99 15.46
CA GLU A 595 1.91 23.58 14.68
C GLU A 595 3.21 22.83 14.98
N PHE A 596 3.98 22.52 13.93
CA PHE A 596 5.23 21.78 14.01
C PHE A 596 6.39 22.67 13.57
N VAL A 597 7.47 22.70 14.37
CA VAL A 597 8.74 23.34 14.04
C VAL A 597 9.88 22.44 14.52
N GLY A 598 10.81 22.10 13.63
CA GLY A 598 11.93 21.19 13.93
C GLY A 598 11.48 19.79 14.38
N GLY A 599 10.34 19.30 13.87
CA GLY A 599 9.83 17.97 14.23
C GLY A 599 9.08 17.93 15.56
N LYS A 600 9.05 19.04 16.29
CA LYS A 600 8.37 19.15 17.59
C LYS A 600 7.07 19.90 17.43
N LYS A 601 6.04 19.39 18.10
CA LYS A 601 4.77 20.08 18.29
C LYS A 601 5.02 21.31 19.17
N THR A 602 4.85 22.50 18.60
CA THR A 602 5.18 23.79 19.25
C THR A 602 3.97 24.50 19.81
N ALA A 603 2.80 24.32 19.21
CA ALA A 603 1.56 24.92 19.69
C ALA A 603 0.35 24.03 19.41
N VAL A 604 -0.63 24.11 20.31
CA VAL A 604 -1.98 23.59 20.12
C VAL A 604 -2.93 24.76 20.28
N LYS A 605 -3.54 25.18 19.17
CA LYS A 605 -4.48 26.30 19.18
C LYS A 605 -5.89 25.74 18.97
N PRO A 606 -6.84 25.96 19.89
CA PRO A 606 -8.24 25.67 19.64
C PRO A 606 -8.71 26.44 18.41
N VAL A 607 -9.41 25.78 17.49
CA VAL A 607 -9.97 26.42 16.30
C VAL A 607 -11.45 26.66 16.55
N PRO A 608 -11.93 27.93 16.56
CA PRO A 608 -13.34 28.20 16.73
C PRO A 608 -14.17 27.55 15.61
N ALA A 609 -15.29 26.91 15.94
CA ALA A 609 -16.18 26.26 14.98
C ALA A 609 -16.60 27.17 13.80
N ARG A 610 -16.70 28.49 14.04
CA ARG A 610 -17.03 29.49 13.00
C ARG A 610 -15.92 29.68 11.97
N ALA A 611 -14.65 29.52 12.35
CA ALA A 611 -13.51 29.65 11.43
C ALA A 611 -13.43 28.47 10.46
N LEU A 612 -13.83 27.27 10.92
CA LEU A 612 -13.83 26.03 10.13
C LEU A 612 -14.77 26.07 8.93
N ASN A 613 -15.92 26.74 9.02
CA ASN A 613 -16.85 26.84 7.88
C ASN A 613 -16.23 27.57 6.68
N ARG A 614 -15.25 28.47 6.88
CA ARG A 614 -14.51 29.11 5.76
C ARG A 614 -13.44 28.20 5.18
N CYS A 615 -12.65 27.51 6.02
CA CYS A 615 -11.64 26.57 5.56
C CYS A 615 -12.26 25.38 4.82
N MET A 616 -13.35 24.81 5.35
CA MET A 616 -14.06 23.69 4.71
C MET A 616 -14.81 24.11 3.44
N ALA A 617 -15.35 25.33 3.38
CA ALA A 617 -15.96 25.84 2.13
C ALA A 617 -14.93 25.97 1.01
N ASN A 618 -13.70 26.40 1.32
CA ASN A 618 -12.60 26.44 0.35
C ASN A 618 -12.13 25.03 -0.04
N TRP A 619 -12.21 24.06 0.85
CA TRP A 619 -11.90 22.65 0.55
C TRP A 619 -12.91 22.05 -0.44
N ILE A 620 -14.21 22.35 -0.26
CA ILE A 620 -15.27 21.94 -1.20
C ILE A 620 -15.13 22.68 -2.54
N ALA A 621 -14.81 23.97 -2.53
CA ALA A 621 -14.66 24.77 -3.74
C ALA A 621 -13.39 24.44 -4.54
N GLY A 622 -12.31 24.06 -3.86
CA GLY A 622 -11.03 23.67 -4.48
C GLY A 622 -11.08 22.33 -5.21
N ALA A 623 -12.04 21.46 -4.88
CA ALA A 623 -12.29 20.20 -5.59
C ALA A 623 -13.12 20.36 -6.88
N VAL A 624 -13.60 21.58 -7.19
CA VAL A 624 -14.56 21.85 -8.29
C VAL A 624 -13.99 22.83 -9.33
N ARG A 625 -12.76 23.32 -9.20
CA ARG A 625 -12.11 24.08 -10.28
C ARG A 625 -11.15 23.17 -11.06
N PRO A 626 -11.38 22.97 -12.38
CA PRO A 626 -10.56 22.13 -13.23
C PRO A 626 -9.12 22.62 -13.34
#